data_AF-A0A4V2WEE5-F1
#
_entry.id   AF-A0A4V2WEE5-F1
#
_cell.length_a   1.000
_cell.length_b   1.000
_cell.length_c   1.000
_cell.angle_alpha   90.00
_cell.angle_beta   90.00
_cell.angle_gamma   90.00
#
_symmetry.space_group_name_H-M   'P 1'
#
loop_
_entity.id
_entity.type
_entity.pdbx_description
1 polymer ?
#
loop_
_entity_poly.entity_id
_entity_poly.type
_entity_poly.pdbx_seq_one_letter_code
_entity_poly.pdbx_strand_id
1 'polypeptide(L)'
;MNEQRRPSLLLSLLVYALIILGGNVIVSFFVEQSHIPLPGFAGNWIFCTAIERTIPLIPPVLFCAIITSIGLYSQKAPSTERFSLEFMKFMGNIIVQIIIVVVLYSLLLLLVRPLCVNSLETMKTKKYIYERAKSLLQAEVQRKSWKEAAFHLTLCEEIWKGDPELVGIRDTVATELEKERVQEFSLQKKQPPSGLVITPEGTVPALKGIPANLKASEALQQAKKAKASGRLYDAHWLASLAIRLASPGTLEQTEGQRIASETWEAIQNLTPDKKETERYTLFKQKQEGYMALLAEEYQKAYYVYARLIEQYPKDPDVITYYPLALRGLQKIAFFIDEITTNLGEPYVDVLLPLPDDKTSAGTLTVLAARQISFVSDAVYLLDLSVMTVDKKGAMLQTIQAPYGKIIPQTTGPASRQSATILLLKAIDRKNETIQYLPTINGKKSQDKTFVVFPLSFGDLYYQIRSQKAPQTQSVVDLWNSLRVPQKDINSVFQQQTLLMYIFDPFFCLTLAIFVLVGAWRLRSTGKVGFLSLVFLGLLPVLTIPAYQMGTTVLSDIYLYLLVSVSFLPTLFILLGSYGALLFLGFFALGAQKT
;
A
#
# COMPACT_ATOMS: atom_id res chain seq x y z
N MET A 1 -36.83 -50.64 -29.41
CA MET A 1 -35.54 -50.18 -28.86
C MET A 1 -34.83 -49.35 -29.92
N ASN A 2 -34.97 -48.04 -29.86
CA ASN A 2 -34.01 -47.10 -30.42
C ASN A 2 -34.19 -45.84 -29.58
N GLU A 3 -33.30 -45.62 -28.62
CA GLU A 3 -33.29 -44.41 -27.81
C GLU A 3 -33.24 -43.20 -28.73
N GLN A 4 -34.36 -42.46 -28.75
CA GLN A 4 -34.46 -41.13 -29.33
C GLN A 4 -33.31 -40.28 -28.78
N ARG A 5 -32.30 -39.97 -29.61
CA ARG A 5 -31.32 -38.92 -29.29
C ARG A 5 -32.06 -37.59 -29.19
N ARG A 6 -32.51 -37.24 -27.98
CA ARG A 6 -33.01 -35.90 -27.66
C ARG A 6 -31.89 -34.89 -27.94
N PRO A 7 -32.16 -33.76 -28.59
CA PRO A 7 -31.16 -32.71 -28.75
C PRO A 7 -30.85 -32.16 -27.36
N SER A 8 -29.69 -32.53 -26.81
CA SER A 8 -29.25 -32.04 -25.51
C SER A 8 -28.57 -30.68 -25.71
N LEU A 9 -29.31 -29.60 -25.50
CA LEU A 9 -28.80 -28.21 -25.54
C LEU A 9 -27.56 -28.05 -24.66
N LEU A 10 -27.51 -28.75 -23.52
CA LEU A 10 -26.36 -28.80 -22.63
C LEU A 10 -25.07 -29.33 -23.30
N LEU A 11 -25.18 -30.33 -24.18
CA LEU A 11 -24.02 -30.90 -24.88
C LEU A 11 -23.49 -29.91 -25.92
N SER A 12 -24.36 -29.28 -26.71
CA SER A 12 -23.95 -28.23 -27.65
C SER A 12 -23.33 -27.04 -26.93
N LEU A 13 -23.90 -26.65 -25.79
CA LEU A 13 -23.37 -25.55 -24.98
C LEU A 13 -22.00 -25.88 -24.41
N LEU A 14 -21.79 -27.10 -23.90
CA LEU A 14 -20.50 -27.54 -23.37
C LEU A 14 -19.42 -27.54 -24.45
N VAL A 15 -19.73 -28.02 -25.66
CA VAL A 15 -18.79 -28.02 -26.78
C VAL A 15 -18.39 -26.59 -27.16
N TYR A 16 -19.36 -25.68 -27.34
CA TYR A 16 -19.06 -24.28 -27.66
C TYR A 16 -18.30 -23.58 -26.52
N ALA A 17 -18.67 -23.84 -25.26
CA ALA A 17 -17.99 -23.26 -24.10
C ALA A 17 -16.52 -23.72 -24.01
N LEU A 18 -16.23 -25.01 -24.24
CA LEU A 18 -14.86 -25.52 -24.25
C LEU A 18 -14.02 -24.95 -25.40
N ILE A 19 -14.61 -24.81 -26.60
CA ILE A 19 -13.91 -24.22 -27.75
C ILE A 19 -13.55 -22.76 -27.47
N ILE A 20 -14.48 -21.97 -26.94
CA ILE A 20 -14.22 -20.55 -26.63
C ILE A 20 -13.22 -20.42 -25.48
N LEU A 21 -13.38 -21.21 -24.41
CA LEU A 21 -12.44 -21.17 -23.29
C LEU A 21 -11.02 -21.56 -23.73
N GLY A 22 -10.88 -22.67 -24.48
CA GLY A 22 -9.59 -23.11 -25.02
C GLY A 22 -8.99 -22.08 -25.97
N GLY A 23 -9.80 -21.50 -26.86
CA GLY A 23 -9.38 -20.42 -27.76
C GLY A 23 -8.90 -19.18 -26.99
N ASN A 24 -9.62 -18.75 -25.96
CA ASN A 24 -9.23 -17.62 -25.13
C ASN A 24 -7.95 -17.88 -24.34
N VAL A 25 -7.72 -19.11 -23.86
CA VAL A 25 -6.46 -19.49 -23.19
C VAL A 25 -5.29 -19.43 -24.19
N ILE A 26 -5.47 -19.95 -25.41
CA ILE A 26 -4.45 -19.89 -26.46
C ILE A 26 -4.15 -18.43 -26.83
N VAL A 27 -5.18 -17.61 -27.08
CA VAL A 27 -5.00 -16.19 -27.40
C VAL A 27 -4.29 -15.46 -26.25
N SER A 28 -4.69 -15.70 -25.01
CA SER A 28 -4.06 -15.09 -23.83
C SER A 28 -2.61 -15.54 -23.66
N PHE A 29 -2.28 -16.78 -24.07
CA PHE A 29 -0.92 -17.29 -24.05
C PHE A 29 -0.04 -16.70 -25.16
N PHE A 30 -0.55 -16.50 -26.38
CA PHE A 30 0.27 -16.05 -27.52
C PHE A 30 0.29 -14.54 -27.72
N VAL A 31 -0.85 -13.86 -27.54
CA VAL A 31 -1.00 -12.42 -27.82
C VAL A 31 -0.62 -11.58 -26.60
N GLU A 32 -0.91 -12.07 -25.40
CA GLU A 32 -0.78 -11.28 -24.16
C GLU A 32 0.57 -11.45 -23.45
N GLN A 33 1.48 -12.29 -23.97
CA GLN A 33 2.82 -12.46 -23.39
C GLN A 33 3.58 -11.13 -23.25
N SER A 34 3.34 -10.19 -24.17
CA SER A 34 3.92 -8.85 -24.16
C SER A 34 3.37 -7.95 -23.04
N HIS A 35 2.19 -8.26 -22.50
CA HIS A 35 1.49 -7.47 -21.48
C HIS A 35 1.56 -8.10 -20.08
N ILE A 36 2.21 -9.26 -19.94
CA ILE A 36 2.41 -9.89 -18.64
C ILE A 36 3.09 -8.88 -17.71
N PRO A 37 2.49 -8.57 -16.54
CA PRO A 37 3.02 -7.51 -15.70
C PRO A 37 4.42 -7.85 -15.18
N LEU A 38 4.57 -9.07 -14.62
CA LEU A 38 5.82 -9.64 -14.16
C LEU A 38 5.84 -11.15 -14.47
N PRO A 39 7.00 -11.74 -14.82
CA PRO A 39 7.10 -13.17 -15.14
C PRO A 39 6.58 -14.10 -14.04
N GLY A 40 6.79 -13.74 -12.77
CA GLY A 40 6.30 -14.50 -11.62
C GLY A 40 4.77 -14.61 -11.53
N PHE A 41 4.02 -13.74 -12.21
CA PHE A 41 2.56 -13.74 -12.24
C PHE A 41 1.95 -14.31 -13.53
N ALA A 42 2.76 -14.81 -14.47
CA ALA A 42 2.31 -15.20 -15.80
C ALA A 42 1.12 -16.19 -15.78
N GLY A 43 1.19 -17.25 -14.96
CA GLY A 43 0.13 -18.25 -14.90
C GLY A 43 -1.21 -17.68 -14.42
N ASN A 44 -1.19 -16.89 -13.34
CA ASN A 44 -2.39 -16.29 -12.79
C ASN A 44 -2.98 -15.21 -13.73
N TRP A 45 -2.11 -14.43 -14.38
CA TRP A 45 -2.50 -13.45 -15.38
C TRP A 45 -3.24 -14.08 -16.56
N ILE A 46 -2.68 -15.14 -17.15
CA ILE A 46 -3.28 -15.85 -18.28
C ILE A 46 -4.65 -16.44 -17.88
N PHE A 47 -4.73 -17.05 -16.69
CA PHE A 47 -5.97 -17.65 -16.21
C PHE A 47 -7.08 -16.61 -15.98
N CYS A 48 -6.78 -15.53 -15.25
CA CYS A 48 -7.76 -14.47 -15.00
C CYS A 48 -8.19 -13.75 -16.28
N THR A 49 -7.26 -13.52 -17.23
CA THR A 49 -7.56 -12.89 -18.52
C THR A 49 -8.48 -13.79 -19.37
N ALA A 50 -8.20 -15.09 -19.43
CA ALA A 50 -9.03 -16.03 -20.17
C ALA A 50 -10.46 -16.12 -19.59
N ILE A 51 -10.60 -16.13 -18.26
CA ILE A 51 -11.92 -16.14 -17.61
C ILE A 51 -12.66 -14.82 -17.86
N GLU A 52 -12.00 -13.68 -17.67
CA GLU A 52 -12.59 -12.35 -17.86
C GLU A 52 -13.18 -12.20 -19.27
N ARG A 53 -12.47 -12.69 -20.30
CA ARG A 53 -12.96 -12.70 -21.69
C ARG A 53 -14.05 -13.73 -21.97
N THR A 54 -14.05 -14.86 -21.27
CA THR A 54 -15.00 -15.95 -21.54
C THR A 54 -16.38 -15.64 -20.96
N ILE A 55 -16.45 -14.99 -19.80
CA ILE A 55 -17.74 -14.71 -19.13
C ILE A 55 -18.71 -13.92 -20.06
N PRO A 56 -18.32 -12.78 -20.67
CA PRO A 56 -19.19 -12.04 -21.59
C PRO A 56 -19.62 -12.81 -22.85
N LEU A 57 -18.92 -13.90 -23.20
CA LEU A 57 -19.22 -14.73 -24.37
C LEU A 57 -20.20 -15.87 -24.07
N ILE A 58 -20.57 -16.10 -22.81
CA ILE A 58 -21.55 -17.14 -22.43
C ILE A 58 -22.93 -16.91 -23.09
N PRO A 59 -23.51 -15.68 -23.11
CA PRO A 59 -24.80 -15.44 -23.77
C PRO A 59 -24.79 -15.73 -25.29
N PRO A 60 -23.81 -15.23 -26.08
CA PRO A 60 -23.67 -15.63 -27.48
C PRO A 60 -23.53 -17.15 -27.70
N VAL A 61 -22.78 -17.83 -26.83
CA VAL A 61 -22.65 -19.30 -26.86
C VAL A 61 -23.99 -19.99 -26.62
N LEU A 62 -24.77 -19.50 -25.65
CA LEU A 62 -26.11 -20.00 -25.40
C LEU A 62 -27.01 -19.81 -26.63
N PHE A 63 -26.94 -18.67 -27.31
CA PHE A 63 -27.71 -18.43 -28.54
C PHE A 63 -27.31 -19.40 -29.66
N CYS A 64 -26.01 -19.64 -29.84
CA CYS A 64 -25.51 -20.65 -30.79
C CYS A 64 -26.01 -22.05 -30.42
N ALA A 65 -25.97 -22.42 -29.13
CA ALA A 65 -26.46 -23.71 -28.66
C ALA A 65 -27.97 -23.88 -28.89
N ILE A 66 -28.78 -22.84 -28.68
CA ILE A 66 -30.23 -22.86 -28.94
C ILE A 66 -30.49 -23.03 -30.45
N ILE A 67 -29.84 -22.23 -31.29
CA ILE A 67 -30.05 -22.26 -32.75
C ILE A 67 -29.64 -23.62 -33.32
N THR A 68 -28.56 -24.21 -32.82
CA THR A 68 -28.06 -25.50 -33.32
C THR A 68 -28.87 -26.68 -32.82
N SER A 69 -29.23 -26.71 -31.55
CA SER A 69 -30.01 -27.81 -30.96
C SER A 69 -31.45 -27.87 -31.49
N ILE A 70 -32.06 -26.72 -31.80
CA ILE A 70 -33.47 -26.63 -32.20
C ILE A 70 -33.61 -26.36 -33.70
N GLY A 71 -32.79 -25.48 -34.27
CA GLY A 71 -32.86 -25.13 -35.69
C GLY A 71 -32.46 -26.28 -36.63
N LEU A 72 -31.55 -27.17 -36.19
CA LEU A 72 -31.16 -28.37 -36.94
C LEU A 72 -32.01 -29.61 -36.62
N TYR A 73 -33.00 -29.47 -35.74
CA TYR A 73 -33.88 -30.59 -35.36
C TYR A 73 -34.88 -30.89 -36.49
N SER A 74 -34.52 -31.85 -37.34
CA SER A 74 -35.24 -32.23 -38.57
C SER A 74 -36.26 -33.38 -38.39
N GLN A 75 -36.36 -33.98 -37.19
CA GLN A 75 -37.31 -35.08 -36.96
C GLN A 75 -38.75 -34.56 -36.84
N LYS A 76 -39.75 -35.37 -37.25
CA LYS A 76 -41.20 -35.12 -37.08
C LYS A 76 -41.44 -34.57 -35.68
N ALA A 77 -41.66 -33.26 -35.60
CA ALA A 77 -41.86 -32.59 -34.34
C ALA A 77 -43.09 -33.18 -33.61
N PRO A 78 -43.10 -33.17 -32.27
CA PRO A 78 -44.31 -33.48 -31.51
C PRO A 78 -45.47 -32.60 -32.01
N SER A 79 -46.70 -33.12 -31.91
CA SER A 79 -47.90 -32.58 -32.57
C SER A 79 -47.92 -31.05 -32.62
N THR A 80 -48.01 -30.51 -33.85
CA THR A 80 -47.92 -29.07 -34.16
C THR A 80 -49.09 -28.25 -33.65
N GLU A 81 -50.06 -28.87 -32.96
CA GLU A 81 -51.20 -28.18 -32.38
C GLU A 81 -50.76 -27.20 -31.30
N ARG A 82 -51.30 -25.97 -31.38
CA ARG A 82 -51.04 -24.90 -30.41
C ARG A 82 -51.36 -25.39 -29.00
N PHE A 83 -50.45 -25.16 -28.07
CA PHE A 83 -50.60 -25.56 -26.66
C PHE A 83 -50.80 -27.06 -26.42
N SER A 84 -50.33 -27.94 -27.32
CA SER A 84 -50.34 -29.38 -27.03
C SER A 84 -49.50 -29.69 -25.78
N LEU A 85 -49.95 -30.66 -24.99
CA LEU A 85 -49.27 -31.05 -23.75
C LEU A 85 -47.82 -31.51 -24.02
N GLU A 86 -47.58 -32.13 -25.18
CA GLU A 86 -46.25 -32.57 -25.61
C GLU A 86 -45.34 -31.39 -25.99
N PHE A 87 -45.88 -30.38 -26.70
CA PHE A 87 -45.15 -29.15 -27.02
C PHE A 87 -44.77 -28.37 -25.75
N MET A 88 -45.72 -28.21 -24.82
CA MET A 88 -45.46 -27.51 -23.55
C MET A 88 -44.41 -28.23 -22.69
N LYS A 89 -44.44 -29.57 -22.64
CA LYS A 89 -43.40 -30.36 -21.94
C LYS A 89 -42.04 -30.23 -22.61
N PHE A 90 -41.99 -30.22 -23.94
CA PHE A 90 -40.75 -30.07 -24.70
C PHE A 90 -40.13 -28.68 -24.51
N MET A 91 -40.89 -27.62 -24.74
CA MET A 91 -40.43 -26.23 -24.57
C MET A 91 -40.10 -25.92 -23.11
N GLY A 92 -40.90 -26.42 -22.16
CA GLY A 92 -40.65 -26.25 -20.74
C GLY A 92 -39.28 -26.80 -20.32
N ASN A 93 -38.88 -27.98 -20.81
CA ASN A 93 -37.55 -28.54 -20.52
C ASN A 93 -36.41 -27.66 -21.07
N ILE A 94 -36.57 -27.09 -22.27
CA ILE A 94 -35.57 -26.19 -22.87
C ILE A 94 -35.48 -24.88 -22.09
N ILE A 95 -36.62 -24.29 -21.70
CA ILE A 95 -36.67 -23.08 -20.89
C ILE A 95 -35.99 -23.31 -19.54
N VAL A 96 -36.22 -24.46 -18.88
CA VAL A 96 -35.53 -24.81 -17.63
C VAL A 96 -34.02 -24.87 -17.83
N GLN A 97 -33.53 -25.46 -18.93
CA GLN A 97 -32.09 -25.48 -19.23
C GLN A 97 -31.53 -24.07 -19.49
N ILE A 98 -32.25 -23.21 -20.21
CA ILE A 98 -31.88 -21.80 -20.40
C ILE A 98 -31.79 -21.08 -19.04
N ILE A 99 -32.78 -21.26 -18.17
CA ILE A 99 -32.78 -20.64 -16.83
C ILE A 99 -31.58 -21.11 -16.02
N ILE A 100 -31.26 -22.41 -16.02
CA ILE A 100 -30.08 -22.96 -15.32
C ILE A 100 -28.80 -22.29 -15.81
N VAL A 101 -28.63 -22.15 -17.13
CA VAL A 101 -27.45 -21.51 -17.72
C VAL A 101 -27.39 -20.02 -17.36
N VAL A 102 -28.52 -19.31 -17.40
CA VAL A 102 -28.58 -17.88 -17.02
C VAL A 102 -28.27 -17.68 -15.54
N VAL A 103 -28.74 -18.56 -14.66
CA VAL A 103 -28.41 -18.52 -13.22
C VAL A 103 -26.92 -18.77 -13.01
N LEU A 104 -26.34 -19.76 -13.71
CA LEU A 104 -24.90 -20.01 -13.65
C LEU A 104 -24.10 -18.81 -14.18
N TYR A 105 -24.53 -18.21 -15.28
CA TYR A 105 -23.94 -16.99 -15.84
C TYR A 105 -24.00 -15.83 -14.84
N SER A 106 -25.15 -15.63 -14.18
CA SER A 106 -25.30 -14.61 -13.13
C SER A 106 -24.33 -14.82 -11.97
N LEU A 107 -24.16 -16.07 -11.51
CA LEU A 107 -23.18 -16.38 -10.46
C LEU A 107 -21.74 -16.08 -10.88
N LEU A 108 -21.37 -16.45 -12.12
CA LEU A 108 -20.03 -16.15 -12.66
C LEU A 108 -19.79 -14.63 -12.78
N LEU A 109 -20.81 -13.89 -13.19
CA LEU A 109 -20.75 -12.44 -13.34
C LEU A 109 -20.65 -11.73 -11.99
N LEU A 110 -21.40 -12.16 -10.98
CA LEU A 110 -21.43 -11.54 -9.65
C LEU A 110 -20.22 -11.91 -8.78
N LEU A 111 -19.69 -13.13 -8.90
CA LEU A 111 -18.63 -13.64 -8.02
C LEU A 111 -17.28 -13.72 -8.73
N VAL A 112 -17.21 -14.37 -9.89
CA VAL A 112 -15.94 -14.75 -10.51
C VAL A 112 -15.31 -13.59 -11.29
N ARG A 113 -16.11 -12.85 -12.06
CA ARG A 113 -15.63 -11.70 -12.84
C ARG A 113 -14.95 -10.63 -11.98
N PRO A 114 -15.56 -10.07 -10.91
CA PRO A 114 -14.92 -9.03 -10.11
C PRO A 114 -13.63 -9.52 -9.45
N LEU A 115 -13.57 -10.79 -9.03
CA LEU A 115 -12.35 -11.38 -8.47
C LEU A 115 -11.21 -11.43 -9.51
N CYS A 116 -11.49 -11.86 -10.74
CA CYS A 116 -10.50 -11.92 -11.81
C CYS A 116 -10.02 -10.50 -12.19
N VAL A 117 -10.94 -9.56 -12.39
CA VAL A 117 -10.61 -8.18 -12.75
C VAL A 117 -9.79 -7.50 -11.64
N ASN A 118 -10.17 -7.66 -10.37
CA ASN A 118 -9.40 -7.14 -9.23
C ASN A 118 -8.00 -7.78 -9.15
N SER A 119 -7.87 -9.08 -9.43
CA SER A 119 -6.58 -9.76 -9.47
C SER A 119 -5.68 -9.19 -10.57
N LEU A 120 -6.23 -8.97 -11.77
CA LEU A 120 -5.50 -8.36 -12.90
C LEU A 120 -5.02 -6.94 -12.57
N GLU A 121 -5.90 -6.09 -12.04
CA GLU A 121 -5.52 -4.73 -11.63
C GLU A 121 -4.46 -4.75 -10.50
N THR A 122 -4.60 -5.63 -9.51
CA THR A 122 -3.58 -5.79 -8.45
C THR A 122 -2.22 -6.18 -9.02
N MET A 123 -2.17 -7.05 -10.04
CA MET A 123 -0.92 -7.43 -10.69
C MET A 123 -0.29 -6.26 -11.47
N LYS A 124 -1.09 -5.44 -12.16
CA LYS A 124 -0.61 -4.21 -12.82
C LYS A 124 -0.03 -3.22 -11.80
N THR A 125 -0.74 -3.01 -10.70
CA THR A 125 -0.30 -2.16 -9.58
C THR A 125 1.02 -2.65 -9.00
N LYS A 126 1.14 -3.96 -8.74
CA LYS A 126 2.37 -4.57 -8.23
C LYS A 126 3.55 -4.40 -9.18
N LYS A 127 3.35 -4.54 -10.50
CA LYS A 127 4.40 -4.27 -11.49
C LYS A 127 4.92 -2.84 -11.37
N TYR A 128 4.01 -1.87 -11.35
CA TYR A 128 4.39 -0.46 -11.28
C TYR A 128 5.19 -0.15 -10.02
N ILE A 129 4.76 -0.66 -8.86
CA ILE A 129 5.49 -0.50 -7.59
C ILE A 129 6.88 -1.14 -7.70
N TYR A 130 6.97 -2.35 -8.26
CA TYR A 130 8.23 -3.06 -8.43
C TYR A 130 9.20 -2.32 -9.36
N GLU A 131 8.76 -1.88 -10.55
CA GLU A 131 9.61 -1.16 -11.50
C GLU A 131 10.16 0.13 -10.89
N ARG A 132 9.34 0.81 -10.09
CA ARG A 132 9.75 2.01 -9.38
C ARG A 132 10.75 1.70 -8.26
N ALA A 133 10.43 0.74 -7.39
CA ALA A 133 11.31 0.35 -6.30
C ALA A 133 12.68 -0.08 -6.83
N LYS A 134 12.69 -0.81 -7.96
CA LYS A 134 13.91 -1.18 -8.69
C LYS A 134 14.68 0.04 -9.20
N SER A 135 14.01 1.04 -9.76
CA SER A 135 14.67 2.28 -10.22
C SER A 135 15.30 3.08 -9.08
N LEU A 136 14.62 3.15 -7.92
CA LEU A 136 15.14 3.81 -6.72
C LEU A 136 16.33 3.05 -6.13
N LEU A 137 16.19 1.72 -6.02
CA LEU A 137 17.27 0.83 -5.60
C LEU A 137 18.53 1.03 -6.45
N GLN A 138 18.40 1.08 -7.77
CA GLN A 138 19.54 1.31 -8.66
C GLN A 138 20.19 2.68 -8.43
N ALA A 139 19.39 3.73 -8.24
CA ALA A 139 19.90 5.07 -7.95
C ALA A 139 20.61 5.15 -6.60
N GLU A 140 20.11 4.47 -5.57
CA GLU A 140 20.68 4.44 -4.22
C GLU A 140 21.96 3.61 -4.15
N VAL A 141 22.00 2.48 -4.86
CA VAL A 141 23.22 1.68 -5.04
C VAL A 141 24.30 2.51 -5.72
N GLN A 142 23.95 3.30 -6.74
CA GLN A 142 24.90 4.24 -7.38
C GLN A 142 25.39 5.34 -6.42
N ARG A 143 24.50 5.82 -5.54
CA ARG A 143 24.81 6.82 -4.50
C ARG A 143 25.53 6.24 -3.28
N LYS A 144 25.69 4.92 -3.20
CA LYS A 144 26.23 4.19 -2.03
C LYS A 144 25.43 4.40 -0.75
N SER A 145 24.12 4.65 -0.89
CA SER A 145 23.17 4.77 0.22
C SER A 145 22.62 3.38 0.56
N TRP A 146 23.41 2.57 1.26
CA TRP A 146 23.14 1.14 1.43
C TRP A 146 21.94 0.82 2.31
N LYS A 147 21.63 1.66 3.29
CA LYS A 147 20.49 1.48 4.20
C LYS A 147 19.16 1.71 3.47
N GLU A 148 19.08 2.76 2.67
CA GLU A 148 17.94 3.07 1.79
C GLU A 148 17.80 2.00 0.70
N ALA A 149 18.92 1.59 0.08
CA ALA A 149 18.92 0.51 -0.91
C ALA A 149 18.36 -0.80 -0.33
N ALA A 150 18.70 -1.15 0.92
CA ALA A 150 18.17 -2.35 1.57
C ALA A 150 16.65 -2.31 1.76
N PHE A 151 16.08 -1.13 2.04
CA PHE A 151 14.64 -0.94 2.13
C PHE A 151 13.97 -1.22 0.77
N HIS A 152 14.45 -0.60 -0.31
CA HIS A 152 13.85 -0.76 -1.64
C HIS A 152 14.08 -2.17 -2.21
N LEU A 153 15.18 -2.83 -1.86
CA LEU A 153 15.42 -4.23 -2.17
C LEU A 153 14.40 -5.16 -1.51
N THR A 154 14.12 -4.95 -0.22
CA THR A 154 13.13 -5.75 0.53
C THR A 154 11.75 -5.64 -0.11
N LEU A 155 11.35 -4.42 -0.50
CA LEU A 155 10.08 -4.17 -1.19
C LEU A 155 10.01 -4.90 -2.55
N CYS A 156 11.11 -4.96 -3.30
CA CYS A 156 11.16 -5.69 -4.56
C CYS A 156 11.03 -7.22 -4.34
N GLU A 157 11.75 -7.78 -3.37
CA GLU A 157 11.72 -9.22 -3.05
C GLU A 157 10.34 -9.67 -2.53
N GLU A 158 9.61 -8.80 -1.85
CA GLU A 158 8.25 -9.08 -1.39
C GLU A 158 7.26 -9.19 -2.55
N ILE A 159 7.41 -8.34 -3.58
CA ILE A 159 6.55 -8.35 -4.77
C ILE A 159 6.88 -9.52 -5.70
N TRP A 160 8.17 -9.71 -6.02
CA TRP A 160 8.65 -10.80 -6.87
C TRP A 160 9.80 -11.54 -6.19
N LYS A 161 9.43 -12.64 -5.51
CA LYS A 161 10.38 -13.52 -4.84
C LYS A 161 11.31 -14.18 -5.86
N GLY A 162 12.61 -13.94 -5.73
CA GLY A 162 13.64 -14.60 -6.52
C GLY A 162 13.81 -14.04 -7.94
N ASP A 163 13.61 -12.75 -8.14
CA ASP A 163 13.97 -12.08 -9.38
C ASP A 163 15.47 -12.29 -9.71
N PRO A 164 15.82 -12.92 -10.86
CA PRO A 164 17.20 -13.15 -11.26
C PRO A 164 18.05 -11.89 -11.34
N GLU A 165 17.45 -10.74 -11.70
CA GLU A 165 18.18 -9.48 -11.86
C GLU A 165 18.59 -8.85 -10.52
N LEU A 166 17.87 -9.16 -9.43
CA LEU A 166 18.13 -8.61 -8.10
C LEU A 166 19.12 -9.43 -7.29
N VAL A 167 19.43 -10.67 -7.69
CA VAL A 167 20.36 -11.55 -6.95
C VAL A 167 21.74 -10.89 -6.78
N GLY A 168 22.30 -10.32 -7.85
CA GLY A 168 23.60 -9.65 -7.77
C GLY A 168 23.58 -8.37 -6.93
N ILE A 169 22.50 -7.59 -7.01
CA ILE A 169 22.33 -6.36 -6.22
C ILE A 169 22.17 -6.71 -4.74
N ARG A 170 21.42 -7.76 -4.42
CA ARG A 170 21.21 -8.27 -3.06
C ARG A 170 22.54 -8.64 -2.39
N ASP A 171 23.37 -9.43 -3.05
CA ASP A 171 24.67 -9.84 -2.49
C ASP A 171 25.58 -8.62 -2.26
N THR A 172 25.53 -7.64 -3.15
CA THR A 172 26.30 -6.39 -3.04
C THR A 172 25.80 -5.55 -1.84
N VAL A 173 24.49 -5.34 -1.72
CA VAL A 173 23.91 -4.58 -0.61
C VAL A 173 24.19 -5.27 0.72
N ALA A 174 24.02 -6.60 0.82
CA ALA A 174 24.27 -7.35 2.04
C ALA A 174 25.73 -7.26 2.51
N THR A 175 26.69 -7.36 1.59
CA THR A 175 28.12 -7.28 1.93
C THR A 175 28.54 -5.88 2.36
N GLU A 176 28.06 -4.82 1.71
CA GLU A 176 28.40 -3.44 2.10
C GLU A 176 27.75 -3.02 3.41
N LEU A 177 26.52 -3.45 3.68
CA LEU A 177 25.83 -3.16 4.95
C LEU A 177 26.55 -3.82 6.14
N GLU A 178 27.09 -5.03 5.96
CA GLU A 178 27.92 -5.69 6.98
C GLU A 178 29.26 -4.96 7.18
N LYS A 179 29.89 -4.47 6.10
CA LYS A 179 31.12 -3.65 6.20
C LYS A 179 30.88 -2.35 6.97
N GLU A 180 29.78 -1.64 6.71
CA GLU A 180 29.41 -0.43 7.47
C GLU A 180 29.23 -0.74 8.96
N ARG A 181 28.56 -1.85 9.28
CA ARG A 181 28.33 -2.28 10.66
C ARG A 181 29.64 -2.59 11.40
N VAL A 182 30.59 -3.23 10.72
CA VAL A 182 31.93 -3.52 11.28
C VAL A 182 32.75 -2.23 11.46
N GLN A 183 32.66 -1.28 10.53
CA GLN A 183 33.33 0.02 10.65
C GLN A 183 32.80 0.85 11.81
N GLU A 184 31.47 0.94 11.99
CA GLU A 184 30.84 1.60 13.13
C GLU A 184 31.32 0.98 14.47
N PHE A 185 31.47 -0.34 14.52
CA PHE A 185 31.98 -1.06 15.70
C PHE A 185 33.47 -0.77 15.99
N SER A 186 34.28 -0.62 14.94
CA SER A 186 35.71 -0.33 15.05
C SER A 186 36.00 1.13 15.47
N LEU A 187 35.14 2.07 15.10
CA LEU A 187 35.26 3.49 15.47
C LEU A 187 34.97 3.76 16.96
N GLN A 188 34.27 2.84 17.65
CA GLN A 188 34.02 2.92 19.09
C GLN A 188 35.24 2.53 19.95
N LYS A 189 36.30 1.96 19.36
CA LYS A 189 37.59 1.72 20.04
C LYS A 189 38.65 2.71 19.55
N LYS A 190 38.55 3.98 19.92
CA LYS A 190 39.66 4.92 19.75
C LYS A 190 40.63 4.86 20.92
N GLN A 191 41.88 4.52 20.61
CA GLN A 191 43.06 4.71 21.44
C GLN A 191 43.21 6.18 21.88
N PRO A 192 43.85 6.45 23.02
CA PRO A 192 43.99 7.81 23.53
C PRO A 192 44.85 8.68 22.59
N PRO A 193 44.51 9.98 22.47
CA PRO A 193 45.17 10.91 21.55
C PRO A 193 46.63 11.25 21.94
N SER A 194 47.41 11.57 20.91
CA SER A 194 48.81 12.02 20.99
C SER A 194 48.98 13.26 21.88
N GLY A 195 49.90 13.19 22.84
CA GLY A 195 50.19 14.27 23.81
C GLY A 195 50.29 13.82 25.27
N LEU A 196 50.08 12.53 25.54
CA LEU A 196 50.13 11.91 26.85
C LEU A 196 51.43 11.08 27.01
N VAL A 197 52.10 11.22 28.15
CA VAL A 197 53.28 10.43 28.51
C VAL A 197 52.87 9.32 29.49
N ILE A 198 53.27 8.08 29.22
CA ILE A 198 53.03 6.93 30.10
C ILE A 198 54.05 6.96 31.25
N THR A 199 53.57 7.04 32.48
CA THR A 199 54.32 6.77 33.72
C THR A 199 53.88 5.42 34.30
N PRO A 200 54.61 4.83 35.27
CA PRO A 200 54.21 3.59 35.94
C PRO A 200 52.82 3.65 36.61
N GLU A 201 52.29 4.85 36.80
CA GLU A 201 51.05 5.15 37.54
C GLU A 201 49.93 5.70 36.63
N GLY A 202 50.19 5.95 35.33
CA GLY A 202 49.17 6.38 34.36
C GLY A 202 49.68 7.30 33.23
N THR A 203 48.76 7.82 32.40
CA THR A 203 49.05 8.75 31.30
C THR A 203 48.85 10.21 31.71
N VAL A 204 49.87 11.06 31.58
CA VAL A 204 49.82 12.48 32.01
C VAL A 204 50.18 13.43 30.84
N PRO A 205 49.58 14.63 30.72
CA PRO A 205 49.91 15.61 29.69
C PRO A 205 51.31 16.22 29.86
N ALA A 206 52.02 16.47 28.76
CA ALA A 206 53.31 17.18 28.78
C ALA A 206 53.12 18.70 28.97
N LEU A 207 53.64 19.27 30.07
CA LEU A 207 53.62 20.71 30.36
C LEU A 207 54.73 21.46 29.59
N LYS A 208 54.38 22.58 28.93
CA LYS A 208 55.32 23.51 28.29
C LYS A 208 55.81 24.56 29.30
N GLY A 209 57.12 24.85 29.31
CA GLY A 209 57.68 26.06 29.91
C GLY A 209 58.63 25.90 31.10
N ILE A 210 59.34 24.77 31.24
CA ILE A 210 60.25 24.54 32.38
C ILE A 210 61.70 24.55 31.88
N PRO A 211 62.63 25.25 32.57
CA PRO A 211 64.01 25.37 32.12
C PRO A 211 64.71 24.00 32.10
N ALA A 212 65.43 23.72 31.01
CA ALA A 212 66.07 22.43 30.74
C ALA A 212 67.16 22.00 31.75
N ASN A 213 67.51 22.84 32.74
CA ASN A 213 68.62 22.66 33.67
C ASN A 213 68.20 22.61 35.16
N LEU A 214 67.01 22.11 35.47
CA LEU A 214 66.56 21.97 36.87
C LEU A 214 67.29 20.81 37.56
N LYS A 215 67.85 21.01 38.77
CA LYS A 215 68.47 19.94 39.58
C LYS A 215 67.40 19.16 40.37
N ALA A 216 67.69 17.90 40.71
CA ALA A 216 66.76 17.03 41.46
C ALA A 216 66.28 17.64 42.79
N SER A 217 67.17 18.33 43.52
CA SER A 217 66.87 19.00 44.79
C SER A 217 65.94 20.21 44.61
N GLU A 218 66.11 20.98 43.52
CA GLU A 218 65.28 22.13 43.18
C GLU A 218 63.88 21.69 42.76
N ALA A 219 63.79 20.62 41.95
CA ALA A 219 62.53 19.99 41.57
C ALA A 219 61.75 19.49 42.80
N LEU A 220 62.44 18.86 43.75
CA LEU A 220 61.84 18.37 44.99
C LEU A 220 61.34 19.51 45.89
N GLN A 221 62.10 20.61 46.00
CA GLN A 221 61.69 21.77 46.78
C GLN A 221 60.48 22.47 46.18
N GLN A 222 60.42 22.57 44.84
CA GLN A 222 59.25 23.09 44.13
C GLN A 222 58.04 22.16 44.30
N ALA A 223 58.23 20.84 44.29
CA ALA A 223 57.17 19.86 44.57
C ALA A 223 56.58 20.05 45.98
N LYS A 224 57.43 20.23 47.00
CA LYS A 224 57.00 20.51 48.39
C LYS A 224 56.19 21.80 48.49
N LYS A 225 56.64 22.88 47.82
CA LYS A 225 55.92 24.17 47.78
C LYS A 225 54.58 24.04 47.06
N ALA A 226 54.54 23.36 45.91
CA ALA A 226 53.31 23.13 45.15
C ALA A 226 52.30 22.34 45.98
N LYS A 227 52.76 21.29 46.69
CA LYS A 227 51.91 20.49 47.59
C LYS A 227 51.33 21.33 48.73
N ALA A 228 52.17 22.14 49.39
CA ALA A 228 51.73 23.03 50.47
C ALA A 228 50.75 24.12 50.00
N SER A 229 50.84 24.53 48.73
CA SER A 229 49.92 25.49 48.11
C SER A 229 48.65 24.85 47.52
N GLY A 230 48.41 23.55 47.75
CA GLY A 230 47.24 22.83 47.22
C GLY A 230 47.27 22.57 45.70
N ARG A 231 48.39 22.84 45.02
CA ARG A 231 48.57 22.58 43.58
C ARG A 231 49.04 21.13 43.38
N LEU A 232 48.12 20.20 43.56
CA LEU A 232 48.42 18.77 43.63
C LEU A 232 48.98 18.21 42.30
N TYR A 233 48.45 18.63 41.14
CA TYR A 233 48.97 18.18 39.84
C TYR A 233 50.41 18.68 39.59
N ASP A 234 50.70 19.94 39.89
CA ASP A 234 52.06 20.51 39.82
C ASP A 234 53.01 19.76 40.76
N ALA A 235 52.55 19.45 41.98
CA ALA A 235 53.33 18.76 43.00
C ALA A 235 53.69 17.32 42.60
N HIS A 236 52.74 16.56 42.03
CA HIS A 236 52.99 15.19 41.57
C HIS A 236 53.94 15.16 40.38
N TRP A 237 53.78 16.09 39.42
CA TRP A 237 54.67 16.19 38.26
C TRP A 237 56.10 16.60 38.66
N LEU A 238 56.25 17.61 39.52
CA LEU A 238 57.57 18.07 40.01
C LEU A 238 58.27 17.02 40.88
N ALA A 239 57.51 16.25 41.67
CA ALA A 239 58.04 15.12 42.42
C ALA A 239 58.50 13.98 41.48
N SER A 240 57.71 13.69 40.44
CA SER A 240 58.08 12.71 39.40
C SER A 240 59.32 13.13 38.61
N LEU A 241 59.48 14.43 38.35
CA LEU A 241 60.68 15.00 37.76
C LEU A 241 61.89 14.87 38.70
N ALA A 242 61.72 15.16 39.99
CA ALA A 242 62.78 14.99 41.00
C ALA A 242 63.28 13.55 41.10
N ILE A 243 62.38 12.55 41.03
CA ILE A 243 62.74 11.12 41.01
C ILE A 243 63.59 10.76 39.79
N ARG A 244 63.26 11.29 38.60
CA ARG A 244 64.01 11.02 37.36
C ARG A 244 65.38 11.68 37.31
N LEU A 245 65.53 12.83 37.96
CA LEU A 245 66.78 13.59 38.01
C LEU A 245 67.72 13.14 39.13
N ALA A 246 67.21 12.39 40.12
CA ALA A 246 67.98 11.88 41.24
C ALA A 246 68.73 10.58 40.87
N SER A 247 69.94 10.41 41.42
CA SER A 247 70.66 9.14 41.33
C SER A 247 69.95 8.04 42.15
N PRO A 248 70.00 6.77 41.73
CA PRO A 248 69.40 5.68 42.49
C PRO A 248 69.93 5.60 43.94
N GLY A 249 69.04 5.55 44.92
CA GLY A 249 69.35 5.41 46.35
C GLY A 249 69.59 6.72 47.10
N THR A 250 69.41 7.90 46.48
CA THR A 250 69.55 9.19 47.20
C THR A 250 68.27 9.60 47.93
N LEU A 251 68.43 10.49 48.91
CA LEU A 251 67.32 11.03 49.71
C LEU A 251 66.27 11.75 48.83
N GLU A 252 66.71 12.38 47.75
CA GLU A 252 65.83 13.09 46.82
C GLU A 252 64.89 12.13 46.06
N GLN A 253 65.36 10.91 45.78
CA GLN A 253 64.56 9.88 45.13
C GLN A 253 63.46 9.36 46.07
N THR A 254 63.81 9.07 47.33
CA THR A 254 62.86 8.53 48.31
C THR A 254 61.83 9.57 48.75
N GLU A 255 62.24 10.81 48.99
CA GLU A 255 61.31 11.91 49.27
C GLU A 255 60.47 12.27 48.04
N GLY A 256 61.04 12.20 46.83
CA GLY A 256 60.32 12.37 45.59
C GLY A 256 59.20 11.34 45.43
N GLN A 257 59.50 10.05 45.67
CA GLN A 257 58.52 8.97 45.64
C GLN A 257 57.41 9.18 46.67
N ARG A 258 57.75 9.50 47.92
CA ARG A 258 56.76 9.76 48.98
C ARG A 258 55.81 10.89 48.60
N ILE A 259 56.34 12.01 48.11
CA ILE A 259 55.51 13.16 47.71
C ILE A 259 54.66 12.81 46.49
N ALA A 260 55.20 12.10 45.50
CA ALA A 260 54.46 11.67 44.32
C ALA A 260 53.26 10.79 44.71
N SER A 261 53.48 9.78 45.57
CA SER A 261 52.42 8.86 46.03
C SER A 261 51.37 9.55 46.88
N GLU A 262 51.76 10.32 47.90
CA GLU A 262 50.80 11.04 48.76
C GLU A 262 49.97 12.07 47.97
N THR A 263 50.59 12.69 46.95
CA THR A 263 49.89 13.67 46.11
C THR A 263 48.95 12.96 45.13
N TRP A 264 49.33 11.79 44.62
CA TRP A 264 48.48 10.97 43.76
C TRP A 264 47.24 10.46 44.51
N GLU A 265 47.39 10.03 45.76
CA GLU A 265 46.29 9.64 46.62
C GLU A 265 45.32 10.81 46.88
N ALA A 266 45.85 12.02 47.14
CA ALA A 266 45.04 13.23 47.27
C ALA A 266 44.31 13.61 45.97
N ILE A 267 44.90 13.37 44.80
CA ILE A 267 44.27 13.58 43.49
C ILE A 267 43.13 12.58 43.28
N GLN A 268 43.33 11.30 43.60
CA GLN A 268 42.30 10.26 43.50
C GLN A 268 41.08 10.54 44.39
N ASN A 269 41.31 11.11 45.58
CA ASN A 269 40.23 11.51 46.49
C ASN A 269 39.44 12.75 46.02
N LEU A 270 39.93 13.50 45.04
CA LEU A 270 39.24 14.65 44.44
C LEU A 270 38.47 14.31 43.16
N THR A 271 38.78 13.18 42.51
CA THR A 271 38.03 12.73 41.34
C THR A 271 36.72 12.09 41.78
N PRO A 272 35.55 12.55 41.29
CA PRO A 272 34.28 11.91 41.60
C PRO A 272 34.36 10.43 41.22
N ASP A 273 33.81 9.56 42.08
CA ASP A 273 33.77 8.13 41.79
C ASP A 273 33.07 7.93 40.44
N LYS A 274 33.47 6.89 39.70
CA LYS A 274 32.86 6.56 38.41
C LYS A 274 31.34 6.45 38.53
N LYS A 275 30.84 5.94 39.66
CA LYS A 275 29.42 5.87 40.00
C LYS A 275 28.76 7.23 40.21
N GLU A 276 29.47 8.21 40.78
CA GLU A 276 28.94 9.56 40.96
C GLU A 276 28.85 10.31 39.64
N THR A 277 29.85 10.13 38.77
CA THR A 277 29.85 10.67 37.41
C THR A 277 28.72 10.07 36.57
N GLU A 278 28.49 8.75 36.67
CA GLU A 278 27.37 8.06 36.03
C GLU A 278 26.01 8.55 36.55
N ARG A 279 25.86 8.74 37.87
CA ARG A 279 24.62 9.30 38.45
C ARG A 279 24.34 10.73 38.02
N TYR A 280 25.37 11.57 37.98
CA TYR A 280 25.25 12.96 37.56
C TYR A 280 24.89 13.08 36.07
N THR A 281 25.53 12.27 35.22
CA THR A 281 25.21 12.23 33.77
C THR A 281 23.78 11.75 33.52
N LEU A 282 23.33 10.70 34.23
CA LEU A 282 21.95 10.24 34.20
C LEU A 282 20.97 11.35 34.62
N PHE A 283 21.22 12.03 35.74
CA PHE A 283 20.39 13.14 36.20
C PHE A 283 20.29 14.26 35.15
N LYS A 284 21.41 14.65 34.56
CA LYS A 284 21.47 15.69 33.53
C LYS A 284 20.67 15.31 32.28
N GLN A 285 20.75 14.05 31.83
CA GLN A 285 19.97 13.56 30.69
C GLN A 285 18.47 13.50 30.99
N LYS A 286 18.07 13.08 32.20
CA LYS A 286 16.67 13.13 32.64
C LYS A 286 16.13 14.56 32.65
N GLN A 287 16.92 15.50 33.18
CA GLN A 287 16.57 16.91 33.17
C GLN A 287 16.40 17.45 31.76
N GLU A 288 17.30 17.12 30.82
CA GLU A 288 17.21 17.51 29.42
C GLU A 288 15.92 16.98 28.77
N GLY A 289 15.62 15.70 28.94
CA GLY A 289 14.40 15.09 28.40
C GLY A 289 13.13 15.71 28.97
N TYR A 290 13.13 16.02 30.27
CA TYR A 290 12.00 16.69 30.93
C TYR A 290 11.80 18.13 30.46
N MET A 291 12.89 18.90 30.31
CA MET A 291 12.81 20.26 29.74
C MET A 291 12.30 20.25 28.29
N ALA A 292 12.73 19.28 27.49
CA ALA A 292 12.22 19.11 26.12
C ALA A 292 10.73 18.79 26.09
N LEU A 293 10.21 18.00 27.04
CA LEU A 293 8.76 17.76 27.18
C LEU A 293 7.98 19.03 27.51
N LEU A 294 8.49 19.86 28.44
CA LEU A 294 7.86 21.12 28.81
C LEU A 294 7.87 22.14 27.67
N ALA A 295 8.91 22.13 26.84
CA ALA A 295 9.02 22.96 25.65
C ALA A 295 8.22 22.43 24.44
N GLU A 296 7.48 21.32 24.59
CA GLU A 296 6.77 20.62 23.51
C GLU A 296 7.69 20.14 22.36
N GLU A 297 9.00 20.03 22.62
CA GLU A 297 9.99 19.45 21.71
C GLU A 297 9.95 17.91 21.78
N TYR A 298 8.80 17.33 21.43
CA TYR A 298 8.51 15.91 21.64
C TYR A 298 9.50 14.96 20.95
N GLN A 299 10.03 15.36 19.79
CA GLN A 299 11.04 14.56 19.07
C GLN A 299 12.35 14.45 19.86
N LYS A 300 12.85 15.58 20.38
CA LYS A 300 14.07 15.60 21.18
C LYS A 300 13.87 14.84 22.49
N ALA A 301 12.74 15.06 23.16
CA ALA A 301 12.36 14.32 24.36
C ALA A 301 12.34 12.81 24.10
N TYR A 302 11.76 12.38 22.97
CA TYR A 302 11.70 10.97 22.59
C TYR A 302 13.09 10.34 22.45
N TYR A 303 14.01 10.94 21.69
CA TYR A 303 15.35 10.35 21.51
C TYR A 303 16.20 10.36 22.79
N VAL A 304 16.00 11.34 23.68
CA VAL A 304 16.63 11.33 25.01
C VAL A 304 16.11 10.14 25.82
N TYR A 305 14.79 10.00 25.96
CA TYR A 305 14.21 8.92 26.75
C TYR A 305 14.35 7.53 26.10
N ALA A 306 14.41 7.43 24.77
CA ALA A 306 14.66 6.20 24.03
C ALA A 306 16.07 5.65 24.33
N ARG A 307 17.08 6.52 24.43
CA ARG A 307 18.43 6.11 24.86
C ARG A 307 18.45 5.74 26.34
N LEU A 308 17.75 6.49 27.19
CA LEU A 308 17.69 6.24 28.62
C LEU A 308 16.99 4.92 28.97
N ILE A 309 15.93 4.53 28.24
CA ILE A 309 15.22 3.27 28.52
C ILE A 309 16.04 2.04 28.12
N GLU A 310 16.88 2.14 27.09
CA GLU A 310 17.83 1.07 26.72
C GLU A 310 18.92 0.90 27.77
N GLN A 311 19.43 1.99 28.33
CA GLN A 311 20.52 1.98 29.32
C GLN A 311 20.05 1.71 30.75
N TYR A 312 18.89 2.24 31.13
CA TYR A 312 18.33 2.19 32.49
C TYR A 312 16.84 1.79 32.48
N PRO A 313 16.49 0.57 32.06
CA PRO A 313 15.10 0.14 31.85
C PRO A 313 14.24 0.09 33.13
N LYS A 314 14.86 0.16 34.31
CA LYS A 314 14.19 0.10 35.62
C LYS A 314 14.06 1.46 36.31
N ASP A 315 14.56 2.53 35.71
CA ASP A 315 14.46 3.88 36.30
C ASP A 315 13.00 4.38 36.23
N PRO A 316 12.40 4.80 37.37
CA PRO A 316 10.98 5.14 37.43
C PRO A 316 10.64 6.40 36.61
N ASP A 317 11.55 7.36 36.50
CA ASP A 317 11.33 8.59 35.72
C ASP A 317 11.30 8.25 34.24
N VAL A 318 12.24 7.43 33.78
CA VAL A 318 12.33 7.00 32.38
C VAL A 318 11.08 6.22 31.96
N ILE A 319 10.62 5.28 32.80
CA ILE A 319 9.38 4.51 32.56
C ILE A 319 8.16 5.43 32.46
N THR A 320 8.12 6.52 33.23
CA THR A 320 6.99 7.45 33.26
C THR A 320 6.99 8.41 32.07
N TYR A 321 8.15 8.99 31.75
CA TYR A 321 8.25 10.06 30.75
C TYR A 321 8.46 9.56 29.31
N TYR A 322 9.02 8.36 29.11
CA TYR A 322 9.18 7.79 27.77
C TYR A 322 7.83 7.64 27.02
N PRO A 323 6.77 7.06 27.60
CA PRO A 323 5.47 6.97 26.94
C PRO A 323 4.81 8.34 26.67
N LEU A 324 5.06 9.34 27.52
CA LEU A 324 4.56 10.71 27.33
C LEU A 324 5.23 11.37 26.12
N ALA A 325 6.55 11.25 26.00
CA ALA A 325 7.30 11.74 24.84
C ALA A 325 6.83 11.06 23.55
N LEU A 326 6.64 9.73 23.59
CA LEU A 326 6.15 8.95 22.45
C LEU A 326 4.74 9.40 22.01
N ARG A 327 3.80 9.58 22.94
CA ARG A 327 2.44 10.06 22.62
C ARG A 327 2.44 11.48 22.07
N GLY A 328 3.31 12.36 22.58
CA GLY A 328 3.48 13.71 22.04
C GLY A 328 4.02 13.67 20.61
N LEU A 329 5.02 12.83 20.35
CA LEU A 329 5.63 12.65 19.04
C LEU A 329 4.63 12.13 18.01
N GLN A 330 3.79 11.14 18.38
CA GLN A 330 2.76 10.56 17.51
C GLN A 330 1.68 11.56 17.06
N LYS A 331 1.59 12.75 17.67
CA LYS A 331 0.69 13.82 17.22
C LYS A 331 1.27 14.65 16.08
N ILE A 332 2.60 14.65 15.90
CA ILE A 332 3.31 15.53 14.97
C ILE A 332 4.12 14.77 13.91
N ALA A 333 4.45 13.50 14.17
CA ALA A 333 5.24 12.65 13.30
C ALA A 333 4.86 11.17 13.48
N PHE A 334 5.29 10.33 12.54
CA PHE A 334 5.17 8.88 12.63
C PHE A 334 6.49 8.20 12.25
N PHE A 335 6.64 6.91 12.59
CA PHE A 335 7.88 6.19 12.31
C PHE A 335 7.86 5.56 10.91
N ILE A 336 9.00 5.60 10.22
CA ILE A 336 9.12 5.05 8.85
C ILE A 336 9.03 3.52 8.81
N ASP A 337 9.44 2.82 9.87
CA ASP A 337 9.34 1.37 9.99
C ASP A 337 7.87 0.88 9.95
N GLU A 338 6.92 1.72 10.35
CA GLU A 338 5.48 1.43 10.26
C GLU A 338 5.01 1.20 8.83
N ILE A 339 5.65 1.84 7.84
CA ILE A 339 5.33 1.65 6.41
C ILE A 339 5.84 0.28 5.92
N THR A 340 7.05 -0.12 6.31
CA THR A 340 7.61 -1.44 5.92
C THR A 340 6.85 -2.60 6.52
N THR A 341 6.41 -2.44 7.78
CA THR A 341 5.83 -3.54 8.54
C THR A 341 4.36 -3.74 8.17
N ASN A 342 3.69 -2.68 7.72
CA ASN A 342 2.26 -2.68 7.46
C ASN A 342 1.95 -2.33 6.01
N LEU A 343 2.29 -3.24 5.10
CA LEU A 343 1.85 -3.17 3.71
C LEU A 343 0.39 -3.66 3.62
N GLY A 344 -0.52 -2.72 3.80
CA GLY A 344 -1.94 -2.90 3.48
C GLY A 344 -2.18 -3.07 1.98
N GLU A 345 -3.44 -3.21 1.58
CA GLU A 345 -3.80 -3.22 0.16
C GLU A 345 -3.40 -1.87 -0.49
N PRO A 346 -2.50 -1.87 -1.50
CA PRO A 346 -2.00 -0.63 -2.09
C PRO A 346 -2.95 -0.11 -3.18
N TYR A 347 -3.33 1.16 -3.06
CA TYR A 347 -4.03 1.95 -4.08
C TYR A 347 -3.00 2.87 -4.73
N VAL A 348 -2.95 2.95 -6.05
CA VAL A 348 -1.92 3.72 -6.78
C VAL A 348 -2.55 4.90 -7.52
N ASP A 349 -1.79 5.99 -7.60
CA ASP A 349 -2.13 7.25 -8.29
C ASP A 349 -3.51 7.79 -7.88
N VAL A 350 -3.68 7.95 -6.57
CA VAL A 350 -4.92 8.39 -5.95
C VAL A 350 -5.01 9.90 -5.96
N LEU A 351 -6.14 10.45 -6.41
CA LEU A 351 -6.46 11.88 -6.46
C LEU A 351 -7.72 12.16 -5.65
N LEU A 352 -7.59 12.65 -4.42
CA LEU A 352 -8.72 13.05 -3.57
C LEU A 352 -8.99 14.55 -3.65
N PRO A 353 -10.15 14.98 -4.16
CA PRO A 353 -10.65 16.32 -3.89
C PRO A 353 -11.10 16.40 -2.44
N LEU A 354 -10.52 17.34 -1.70
CA LEU A 354 -10.84 17.58 -0.29
C LEU A 354 -11.92 18.68 -0.19
N PRO A 355 -12.90 18.51 0.72
CA PRO A 355 -13.94 19.52 0.92
C PRO A 355 -13.33 20.84 1.41
N ASP A 356 -13.83 21.94 0.85
CA ASP A 356 -13.38 23.29 1.16
C ASP A 356 -13.65 23.59 2.64
N ASP A 357 -12.62 24.05 3.36
CA ASP A 357 -12.81 24.51 4.74
C ASP A 357 -13.66 25.77 4.70
N LYS A 358 -14.60 25.95 5.65
CA LYS A 358 -15.61 27.04 5.62
C LYS A 358 -14.99 28.45 5.52
N THR A 359 -13.69 28.55 5.79
CA THR A 359 -12.86 29.76 5.75
C THR A 359 -12.31 30.10 4.36
N SER A 360 -12.40 29.21 3.36
CA SER A 360 -11.71 29.34 2.07
C SER A 360 -12.65 29.26 0.86
N ALA A 361 -13.87 29.82 0.98
CA ALA A 361 -14.92 29.75 -0.04
C ALA A 361 -14.41 30.01 -1.47
N GLY A 362 -14.16 28.93 -2.22
CA GLY A 362 -13.68 28.99 -3.60
C GLY A 362 -12.33 28.38 -3.90
N THR A 363 -11.67 27.74 -2.94
CA THR A 363 -10.42 27.04 -3.22
C THR A 363 -10.67 25.55 -3.40
N LEU A 364 -10.05 24.95 -4.42
CA LEU A 364 -10.04 23.51 -4.60
C LEU A 364 -8.75 22.97 -4.01
N THR A 365 -8.84 22.16 -2.96
CA THR A 365 -7.69 21.42 -2.43
C THR A 365 -7.75 19.98 -2.92
N VAL A 366 -6.67 19.51 -3.53
CA VAL A 366 -6.53 18.14 -4.04
C VAL A 366 -5.35 17.48 -3.35
N LEU A 367 -5.59 16.33 -2.73
CA LEU A 367 -4.55 15.44 -2.25
C LEU A 367 -4.27 14.41 -3.34
N ALA A 368 -3.08 14.45 -3.91
CA ALA A 368 -2.56 13.39 -4.76
C ALA A 368 -1.60 12.52 -3.95
N ALA A 369 -1.68 11.21 -4.07
CA ALA A 369 -0.70 10.29 -3.51
C ALA A 369 -0.43 9.18 -4.50
N ARG A 370 0.86 8.88 -4.69
CA ARG A 370 1.25 7.83 -5.63
C ARG A 370 0.92 6.44 -5.11
N GLN A 371 0.98 6.22 -3.80
CA GLN A 371 0.48 5.00 -3.19
C GLN A 371 -0.23 5.31 -1.88
N ILE A 372 -1.33 4.60 -1.62
CA ILE A 372 -2.06 4.62 -0.36
C ILE A 372 -2.25 3.18 0.13
N SER A 373 -1.93 2.90 1.38
CA SER A 373 -2.10 1.58 1.98
C SER A 373 -2.93 1.66 3.26
N PHE A 374 -3.95 0.81 3.37
CA PHE A 374 -4.86 0.78 4.54
C PHE A 374 -4.41 -0.25 5.57
N VAL A 375 -4.26 0.19 6.81
CA VAL A 375 -3.85 -0.68 7.93
C VAL A 375 -4.72 -0.37 9.14
N SER A 376 -5.72 -1.22 9.39
CA SER A 376 -6.68 -1.10 10.49
C SER A 376 -7.28 0.31 10.62
N ASP A 377 -6.68 1.16 11.47
CA ASP A 377 -7.15 2.50 11.82
C ASP A 377 -6.26 3.63 11.27
N ALA A 378 -5.31 3.32 10.39
CA ALA A 378 -4.43 4.29 9.78
C ALA A 378 -4.28 4.05 8.27
N VAL A 379 -3.98 5.12 7.56
CA VAL A 379 -3.74 5.09 6.12
C VAL A 379 -2.37 5.68 5.84
N TYR A 380 -1.48 4.89 5.24
CA TYR A 380 -0.12 5.32 4.90
C TYR A 380 -0.07 5.74 3.44
N LEU A 381 0.60 6.87 3.17
CA LEU A 381 0.72 7.46 1.85
C LEU A 381 2.20 7.56 1.46
N LEU A 382 2.51 7.24 0.21
CA LEU A 382 3.82 7.43 -0.39
C LEU A 382 3.74 8.48 -1.51
N ASP A 383 4.75 9.35 -1.55
CA ASP A 383 4.90 10.47 -2.47
C ASP A 383 3.60 11.24 -2.64
N LEU A 384 3.23 11.95 -1.59
CA LEU A 384 2.02 12.75 -1.61
C LEU A 384 2.31 14.20 -1.99
N SER A 385 1.35 14.78 -2.69
CA SER A 385 1.30 16.21 -2.96
C SER A 385 -0.10 16.75 -2.66
N VAL A 386 -0.18 17.72 -1.76
CA VAL A 386 -1.40 18.47 -1.50
C VAL A 386 -1.31 19.79 -2.24
N MET A 387 -2.21 20.01 -3.19
CA MET A 387 -2.28 21.21 -4.02
C MET A 387 -3.54 21.99 -3.69
N THR A 388 -3.41 23.28 -3.46
CA THR A 388 -4.55 24.20 -3.30
C THR A 388 -4.57 25.16 -4.48
N VAL A 389 -5.72 25.22 -5.17
CA VAL A 389 -5.92 25.97 -6.41
C VAL A 389 -7.08 26.96 -6.21
N ASP A 390 -6.95 28.17 -6.73
CA ASP A 390 -8.01 29.18 -6.74
C ASP A 390 -9.06 28.91 -7.84
N LYS A 391 -10.24 29.54 -7.79
CA LYS A 391 -11.31 29.47 -8.82
C LYS A 391 -10.81 29.73 -10.25
N LYS A 392 -9.74 30.51 -10.39
CA LYS A 392 -9.10 30.85 -11.68
C LYS A 392 -8.08 29.81 -12.17
N GLY A 393 -7.88 28.71 -11.45
CA GLY A 393 -6.89 27.67 -11.77
C GLY A 393 -5.46 28.00 -11.35
N ALA A 394 -5.23 29.12 -10.65
CA ALA A 394 -3.91 29.49 -10.16
C ALA A 394 -3.53 28.68 -8.90
N MET A 395 -2.33 28.09 -8.89
CA MET A 395 -1.81 27.38 -7.71
C MET A 395 -1.48 28.35 -6.58
N LEU A 396 -2.14 28.17 -5.43
CA LEU A 396 -1.93 28.98 -4.22
C LEU A 396 -0.87 28.38 -3.31
N GLN A 397 -0.90 27.06 -3.17
CA GLN A 397 0.01 26.30 -2.31
C GLN A 397 0.21 24.89 -2.83
N THR A 398 1.41 24.36 -2.69
CA THR A 398 1.76 22.96 -2.94
C THR A 398 2.60 22.45 -1.79
N ILE A 399 2.18 21.36 -1.17
CA ILE A 399 2.90 20.65 -0.11
C ILE A 399 3.28 19.29 -0.68
N GLN A 400 4.57 18.98 -0.75
CA GLN A 400 5.07 17.67 -1.19
C GLN A 400 5.76 16.97 -0.04
N ALA A 401 5.41 15.71 0.21
CA ALA A 401 6.06 14.89 1.22
C ALA A 401 6.29 13.47 0.67
N PRO A 402 7.46 12.85 0.95
CA PRO A 402 7.74 11.49 0.50
C PRO A 402 6.86 10.46 1.22
N TYR A 403 6.47 10.75 2.47
CA TYR A 403 5.68 9.85 3.31
C TYR A 403 4.59 10.63 4.04
N GLY A 404 3.43 10.00 4.21
CA GLY A 404 2.32 10.54 4.99
C GLY A 404 1.57 9.48 5.77
N LYS A 405 0.95 9.87 6.88
CA LYS A 405 0.07 9.01 7.67
C LYS A 405 -1.21 9.74 8.00
N ILE A 406 -2.33 9.14 7.66
CA ILE A 406 -3.67 9.62 7.97
C ILE A 406 -4.21 8.84 9.17
N ILE A 407 -4.70 9.57 10.17
CA ILE A 407 -5.30 9.02 11.39
C ILE A 407 -6.65 9.70 11.69
N PRO A 408 -7.64 8.96 12.23
CA PRO A 408 -8.89 9.54 12.68
C PRO A 408 -8.65 10.47 13.87
N GLN A 409 -9.29 11.64 13.87
CA GLN A 409 -9.33 12.55 15.01
C GLN A 409 -10.75 12.71 15.52
N THR A 410 -10.99 12.25 16.75
CA THR A 410 -12.21 12.57 17.49
C THR A 410 -12.04 13.96 18.10
N THR A 411 -12.64 14.99 17.50
CA THR A 411 -12.87 16.25 18.22
C THR A 411 -13.88 16.01 19.34
N GLY A 412 -13.69 16.62 20.50
CA GLY A 412 -14.40 16.31 21.75
C GLY A 412 -15.93 16.39 21.71
N PRO A 413 -16.61 16.16 22.85
CA PRO A 413 -18.05 15.87 22.93
C PRO A 413 -19.00 16.96 22.38
N ALA A 414 -18.51 18.16 22.05
CA ALA A 414 -19.30 19.28 21.55
C ALA A 414 -19.37 19.40 20.01
N SER A 415 -18.50 18.71 19.25
CA SER A 415 -18.49 18.77 17.78
C SER A 415 -18.58 17.37 17.18
N ARG A 416 -19.77 16.97 16.73
CA ARG A 416 -20.07 15.72 16.01
C ARG A 416 -19.37 15.58 14.63
N GLN A 417 -18.33 16.35 14.35
CA GLN A 417 -17.60 16.28 13.09
C GLN A 417 -16.34 15.45 13.29
N SER A 418 -16.34 14.23 12.77
CA SER A 418 -15.14 13.41 12.66
C SER A 418 -14.17 14.12 11.72
N ALA A 419 -13.03 14.57 12.23
CA ALA A 419 -11.96 15.15 11.43
C ALA A 419 -10.87 14.09 11.22
N THR A 420 -10.05 14.30 10.21
CA THR A 420 -8.94 13.38 9.89
C THR A 420 -7.65 14.20 9.84
N ILE A 421 -6.59 13.72 10.50
CA ILE A 421 -5.27 14.35 10.48
C ILE A 421 -4.38 13.61 9.48
N LEU A 422 -3.72 14.35 8.61
CA LEU A 422 -2.60 13.91 7.78
C LEU A 422 -1.28 14.39 8.40
N LEU A 423 -0.49 13.45 8.91
CA LEU A 423 0.89 13.66 9.33
C LEU A 423 1.81 13.57 8.12
N LEU A 424 2.70 14.55 7.96
CA LEU A 424 3.61 14.67 6.82
C LEU A 424 5.08 14.40 7.18
N LYS A 425 5.37 14.30 8.48
CA LYS A 425 6.73 14.09 8.99
C LYS A 425 6.93 12.62 9.35
N ALA A 426 7.89 11.98 8.70
CA ALA A 426 8.35 10.64 9.04
C ALA A 426 9.75 10.67 9.64
N ILE A 427 9.98 9.87 10.67
CA ILE A 427 11.26 9.80 11.39
C ILE A 427 11.70 8.35 11.60
N ASP A 428 13.00 8.13 11.78
CA ASP A 428 13.52 6.83 12.19
C ASP A 428 13.41 6.62 13.71
N ARG A 429 13.17 5.37 14.12
CA ARG A 429 12.95 5.03 15.54
C ARG A 429 14.23 5.12 16.37
N LYS A 430 15.41 4.92 15.77
CA LYS A 430 16.71 4.87 16.47
C LYS A 430 17.63 6.01 16.10
N ASN A 431 17.57 6.47 14.85
CA ASN A 431 18.48 7.47 14.33
C ASN A 431 17.81 8.84 14.17
N GLU A 432 18.23 9.81 14.97
CA GLU A 432 17.73 11.18 14.92
C GLU A 432 18.07 11.90 13.60
N THR A 433 19.10 11.47 12.87
CA THR A 433 19.51 12.15 11.62
C THR A 433 18.61 11.84 10.44
N ILE A 434 17.87 10.73 10.48
CA ILE A 434 17.01 10.29 9.37
C ILE A 434 15.61 10.88 9.59
N GLN A 435 15.31 11.94 8.86
CA GLN A 435 14.02 12.63 8.92
C GLN A 435 13.56 12.98 7.51
N TYR A 436 12.28 12.73 7.26
CA TYR A 436 11.62 13.11 6.02
C TYR A 436 10.61 14.21 6.33
N LEU A 437 10.86 15.39 5.78
CA LEU A 437 10.08 16.60 6.01
C LEU A 437 9.30 16.99 4.74
N PRO A 438 8.13 17.61 4.89
CA PRO A 438 7.40 18.17 3.75
C PRO A 438 8.16 19.38 3.17
N THR A 439 8.10 19.52 1.85
CA THR A 439 8.51 20.73 1.13
C THR A 439 7.25 21.54 0.80
N ILE A 440 7.23 22.80 1.21
CA ILE A 440 6.06 23.68 1.07
C ILE A 440 6.42 24.82 0.12
N ASN A 441 5.70 24.92 -0.99
CA ASN A 441 5.79 26.03 -1.94
C ASN A 441 4.49 26.83 -1.89
N GLY A 442 4.51 28.09 -1.44
CA GLY A 442 3.32 28.96 -1.44
C GLY A 442 3.40 30.18 -0.51
N LYS A 443 2.37 31.06 -0.58
CA LYS A 443 2.32 32.35 0.15
C LYS A 443 2.17 32.23 1.68
N LYS A 444 1.77 31.08 2.21
CA LYS A 444 1.65 30.81 3.66
C LYS A 444 2.64 29.72 4.06
N SER A 445 3.92 30.08 4.12
CA SER A 445 4.99 29.18 4.55
C SER A 445 5.09 29.18 6.07
N GLN A 446 4.22 28.40 6.72
CA GLN A 446 4.51 27.88 8.06
C GLN A 446 4.82 26.39 7.89
N ASP A 447 5.88 25.91 8.54
CA ASP A 447 6.26 24.49 8.58
C ASP A 447 5.16 23.68 9.29
N LYS A 448 4.11 23.37 8.55
CA LYS A 448 3.03 22.50 9.01
C LYS A 448 3.48 21.05 8.82
N THR A 449 3.79 20.38 9.92
CA THR A 449 4.07 18.94 9.96
C THR A 449 2.80 18.09 9.85
N PHE A 450 1.62 18.71 9.96
CA PHE A 450 0.33 18.04 9.79
C PHE A 450 -0.73 18.95 9.15
N VAL A 451 -1.72 18.32 8.51
CA VAL A 451 -2.88 18.97 7.89
C VAL A 451 -4.15 18.32 8.45
N VAL A 452 -5.17 19.10 8.79
CA VAL A 452 -6.45 18.61 9.29
C VAL A 452 -7.51 18.77 8.20
N PHE A 453 -8.24 17.70 7.91
CA PHE A 453 -9.33 17.70 6.95
C PHE A 453 -10.69 17.60 7.66
N PRO A 454 -11.70 18.37 7.23
CA PRO A 454 -13.07 18.27 7.75
C PRO A 454 -13.81 17.08 7.10
N LEU A 455 -13.16 15.93 7.02
CA LEU A 455 -13.69 14.70 6.43
C LEU A 455 -13.57 13.57 7.46
N SER A 456 -14.62 12.74 7.57
CA SER A 456 -14.55 11.57 8.44
C SER A 456 -13.61 10.52 7.84
N PHE A 457 -12.96 9.72 8.70
CA PHE A 457 -12.08 8.65 8.25
C PHE A 457 -12.83 7.61 7.40
N GLY A 458 -14.10 7.36 7.71
CA GLY A 458 -14.97 6.49 6.90
C GLY A 458 -15.19 7.06 5.51
N ASP A 459 -15.55 8.35 5.39
CA ASP A 459 -15.75 8.98 4.09
C ASP A 459 -14.47 9.02 3.25
N LEU A 460 -13.31 9.26 3.88
CA LEU A 460 -12.00 9.18 3.23
C LEU A 460 -11.72 7.78 2.68
N TYR A 461 -11.97 6.74 3.49
CA TYR A 461 -11.83 5.35 3.09
C TYR A 461 -12.70 5.04 1.87
N TYR A 462 -13.96 5.49 1.86
CA TYR A 462 -14.84 5.30 0.71
C TYR A 462 -14.39 6.07 -0.53
N GLN A 463 -13.92 7.32 -0.40
CA GLN A 463 -13.45 8.11 -1.54
C GLN A 463 -12.19 7.54 -2.20
N ILE A 464 -11.26 6.98 -1.42
CA ILE A 464 -10.08 6.31 -1.98
C ILE A 464 -10.53 5.01 -2.67
N ARG A 465 -11.42 4.24 -2.04
CA ARG A 465 -11.93 2.99 -2.62
C ARG A 465 -12.76 3.24 -3.87
N SER A 466 -13.45 4.38 -3.96
CA SER A 466 -14.31 4.72 -5.10
C SER A 466 -13.53 5.06 -6.37
N GLN A 467 -12.22 5.35 -6.26
CA GLN A 467 -11.34 5.59 -7.41
C GLN A 467 -10.92 4.31 -8.13
N LYS A 468 -11.08 3.14 -7.51
CA LYS A 468 -10.92 1.88 -8.22
C LYS A 468 -11.95 1.79 -9.34
N ALA A 469 -11.54 1.21 -10.46
CA ALA A 469 -12.46 0.96 -11.57
C ALA A 469 -13.71 0.22 -11.06
N PRO A 470 -14.93 0.68 -11.39
CA PRO A 470 -16.18 0.10 -10.89
C PRO A 470 -16.26 -1.43 -11.08
N GLN A 471 -15.64 -1.94 -12.14
CA GLN A 471 -15.62 -3.36 -12.50
C GLN A 471 -14.78 -4.25 -11.56
N THR A 472 -13.84 -3.66 -10.81
CA THR A 472 -13.02 -4.39 -9.82
C THR A 472 -13.70 -4.55 -8.46
N GLN A 473 -14.74 -3.76 -8.20
CA GLN A 473 -15.37 -3.70 -6.89
C GLN A 473 -16.33 -4.88 -6.70
N SER A 474 -16.46 -5.34 -5.45
CA SER A 474 -17.45 -6.36 -5.13
C SER A 474 -18.86 -5.79 -5.19
N VAL A 475 -19.86 -6.66 -5.39
CA VAL A 475 -21.28 -6.27 -5.40
C VAL A 475 -21.70 -5.61 -4.08
N VAL A 476 -21.12 -6.06 -2.96
CA VAL A 476 -21.39 -5.48 -1.63
C VAL A 476 -20.87 -4.05 -1.56
N ASP A 477 -19.69 -3.77 -2.12
CA ASP A 477 -19.13 -2.43 -2.17
C ASP A 477 -19.94 -1.51 -3.08
N LEU A 478 -20.34 -2.02 -4.25
CA LEU A 478 -21.22 -1.31 -5.18
C LEU A 478 -22.60 -1.03 -4.57
N TRP A 479 -23.12 -1.93 -3.73
CA TRP A 479 -24.36 -1.68 -2.99
C TRP A 479 -24.17 -0.60 -1.92
N ASN A 480 -23.04 -0.63 -1.21
CA ASN A 480 -22.72 0.38 -0.21
C ASN A 480 -22.52 1.77 -0.81
N SER A 481 -22.07 1.88 -2.07
CA SER A 481 -21.93 3.16 -2.76
C SER A 481 -23.27 3.87 -3.00
N LEU A 482 -24.40 3.16 -2.96
CA LEU A 482 -25.75 3.76 -3.02
C LEU A 482 -26.06 4.71 -1.85
N ARG A 483 -25.33 4.59 -0.74
CA ARG A 483 -25.49 5.45 0.44
C ARG A 483 -24.76 6.79 0.30
N VAL A 484 -23.85 6.90 -0.68
CA VAL A 484 -23.10 8.11 -0.95
C VAL A 484 -23.93 9.00 -1.88
N PRO A 485 -24.11 10.30 -1.57
CA PRO A 485 -24.85 11.19 -2.44
C PRO A 485 -24.20 11.28 -3.83
N GLN A 486 -25.02 11.28 -4.89
CA GLN A 486 -24.65 11.28 -6.32
C GLN A 486 -23.79 12.48 -6.80
N LYS A 487 -23.20 13.26 -5.89
CA LYS A 487 -22.34 14.41 -6.23
C LYS A 487 -20.98 14.00 -6.79
N ASP A 488 -20.60 12.73 -6.67
CA ASP A 488 -19.35 12.19 -7.21
C ASP A 488 -19.62 11.46 -8.54
N ILE A 489 -18.89 11.83 -9.60
CA ILE A 489 -18.95 11.19 -10.93
C ILE A 489 -18.69 9.68 -10.81
N ASN A 490 -17.78 9.28 -9.92
CA ASN A 490 -17.44 7.86 -9.72
C ASN A 490 -18.62 7.06 -9.15
N SER A 491 -19.49 7.69 -8.35
CA SER A 491 -20.66 7.03 -7.77
C SER A 491 -21.69 6.63 -8.85
N VAL A 492 -21.83 7.43 -9.92
CA VAL A 492 -22.75 7.13 -11.02
C VAL A 492 -22.27 5.92 -11.82
N PHE A 493 -20.98 5.83 -12.13
CA PHE A 493 -20.41 4.68 -12.83
C PHE A 493 -20.45 3.38 -12.00
N GLN A 494 -20.33 3.48 -10.67
CA GLN A 494 -20.53 2.35 -9.76
C GLN A 494 -21.99 1.88 -9.76
N GLN A 495 -22.93 2.81 -9.70
CA GLN A 495 -24.37 2.52 -9.80
C GLN A 495 -24.73 1.87 -11.15
N GLN A 496 -24.14 2.34 -12.25
CA GLN A 496 -24.31 1.75 -13.58
C GLN A 496 -23.78 0.33 -13.62
N THR A 497 -22.59 0.08 -13.08
CA THR A 497 -22.00 -1.27 -13.03
C THR A 497 -22.86 -2.23 -12.22
N LEU A 498 -23.43 -1.76 -11.10
CA LEU A 498 -24.39 -2.53 -10.32
C LEU A 498 -25.65 -2.88 -11.11
N LEU A 499 -26.21 -1.92 -11.87
CA LEU A 499 -27.37 -2.17 -12.74
C LEU A 499 -27.04 -3.20 -13.82
N MET A 500 -25.87 -3.11 -14.46
CA MET A 500 -25.44 -4.11 -15.43
C MET A 500 -25.34 -5.50 -14.79
N TYR A 501 -24.77 -5.61 -13.59
CA TYR A 501 -24.67 -6.89 -12.89
C TYR A 501 -26.02 -7.51 -12.54
N ILE A 502 -27.03 -6.67 -12.23
CA ILE A 502 -28.38 -7.13 -11.95
C ILE A 502 -29.13 -7.48 -13.24
N PHE A 503 -29.06 -6.64 -14.27
CA PHE A 503 -29.93 -6.72 -15.44
C PHE A 503 -29.35 -7.45 -16.66
N ASP A 504 -28.03 -7.64 -16.77
CA ASP A 504 -27.42 -8.41 -17.86
C ASP A 504 -27.94 -9.87 -17.93
N PRO A 505 -28.16 -10.59 -16.81
CA PRO A 505 -28.80 -11.91 -16.85
C PRO A 505 -30.24 -11.88 -17.36
N PHE A 506 -31.02 -10.84 -17.03
CA PHE A 506 -32.40 -10.69 -17.53
C PHE A 506 -32.41 -10.36 -19.02
N PHE A 507 -31.45 -9.55 -19.49
CA PHE A 507 -31.26 -9.30 -20.91
C PHE A 507 -30.90 -10.58 -21.67
N CYS A 508 -29.95 -11.36 -21.14
CA CYS A 508 -29.58 -12.66 -21.67
C CYS A 508 -30.78 -13.60 -21.76
N LEU A 509 -31.58 -13.72 -20.69
CA LEU A 509 -32.79 -14.55 -20.67
C LEU A 509 -33.82 -14.10 -21.72
N THR A 510 -34.06 -12.80 -21.80
CA THR A 510 -35.02 -12.21 -22.73
C THR A 510 -34.62 -12.52 -24.17
N LEU A 511 -33.37 -12.25 -24.53
CA LEU A 511 -32.85 -12.57 -25.86
C LEU A 511 -32.83 -14.07 -26.12
N ALA A 512 -32.49 -14.91 -25.14
CA ALA A 512 -32.51 -16.37 -25.30
C ALA A 512 -33.91 -16.88 -25.65
N ILE A 513 -34.96 -16.32 -25.03
CA ILE A 513 -36.35 -16.66 -25.36
C ILE A 513 -36.70 -16.20 -26.79
N PHE A 514 -36.32 -14.98 -27.19
CA PHE A 514 -36.56 -14.53 -28.58
C PHE A 514 -35.78 -15.36 -29.61
N VAL A 515 -34.55 -15.74 -29.30
CA VAL A 515 -33.73 -16.64 -30.13
C VAL A 515 -34.38 -18.03 -30.20
N LEU A 516 -34.94 -18.54 -29.10
CA LEU A 516 -35.69 -19.79 -29.07
C LEU A 516 -36.94 -19.72 -29.97
N VAL A 517 -37.71 -18.64 -29.87
CA VAL A 517 -38.87 -18.37 -30.75
C VAL A 517 -38.44 -18.34 -32.22
N GLY A 518 -37.37 -17.62 -32.53
CA GLY A 518 -36.82 -17.53 -33.89
C GLY A 518 -36.32 -18.88 -34.41
N ALA A 519 -35.56 -19.62 -33.60
CA ALA A 519 -35.00 -20.92 -33.94
C ALA A 519 -36.09 -21.96 -34.21
N TRP A 520 -37.17 -21.95 -33.43
CA TRP A 520 -38.31 -22.84 -33.67
C TRP A 520 -39.04 -22.50 -34.97
N ARG A 521 -39.27 -21.20 -35.24
CA ARG A 521 -39.97 -20.73 -36.44
C ARG A 521 -39.17 -21.00 -37.72
N LEU A 522 -37.85 -20.89 -37.65
CA LEU A 522 -36.93 -21.05 -38.78
C LEU A 522 -36.33 -22.47 -38.86
N ARG A 523 -36.88 -23.43 -38.12
CA ARG A 523 -36.35 -24.81 -38.08
C ARG A 523 -36.31 -25.44 -39.47
N SER A 524 -35.29 -26.27 -39.71
CA SER A 524 -35.18 -27.01 -40.97
C SER A 524 -36.20 -28.14 -41.04
N THR A 525 -37.12 -28.07 -42.00
CA THR A 525 -38.12 -29.12 -42.28
C THR A 525 -37.61 -30.19 -43.24
N GLY A 526 -36.37 -30.09 -43.73
CA GLY A 526 -35.75 -30.99 -44.70
C GLY A 526 -34.42 -31.59 -44.23
N LYS A 527 -33.73 -32.33 -45.11
CA LYS A 527 -32.38 -32.86 -44.84
C LYS A 527 -31.38 -31.70 -44.66
N VAL A 528 -30.55 -31.81 -43.63
CA VAL A 528 -29.47 -30.85 -43.34
C VAL A 528 -28.50 -30.81 -44.52
N GLY A 529 -28.48 -29.71 -45.28
CA GLY A 529 -27.61 -29.52 -46.44
C GLY A 529 -26.23 -28.94 -46.07
N PHE A 530 -25.33 -28.83 -47.05
CA PHE A 530 -24.01 -28.20 -46.85
C PHE A 530 -24.10 -26.75 -46.35
N LEU A 531 -25.11 -25.99 -46.79
CA LEU A 531 -25.36 -24.61 -46.34
C LEU A 531 -25.61 -24.51 -44.82
N SER A 532 -26.26 -25.50 -44.19
CA SER A 532 -26.44 -25.52 -42.72
C SER A 532 -25.14 -25.74 -41.95
N LEU A 533 -24.14 -26.42 -42.53
CA LEU A 533 -22.80 -26.55 -41.95
C LEU A 533 -22.01 -25.24 -42.05
N VAL A 534 -22.14 -24.50 -43.16
CA VAL A 534 -21.53 -23.17 -43.31
C VAL A 534 -22.14 -22.17 -42.32
N PHE A 535 -23.47 -22.19 -42.15
CA PHE A 535 -24.16 -21.37 -41.16
C PHE A 535 -23.73 -21.67 -39.71
N LEU A 536 -23.37 -22.92 -39.40
CA LEU A 536 -22.88 -23.31 -38.07
C LEU A 536 -21.59 -22.55 -37.67
N GLY A 537 -20.67 -22.36 -38.62
CA GLY A 537 -19.44 -21.59 -38.41
C GLY A 537 -19.67 -20.08 -38.40
N LEU A 538 -20.72 -19.59 -39.07
CA LEU A 538 -21.05 -18.16 -39.16
C LEU A 538 -21.86 -17.67 -37.95
N LEU A 539 -22.48 -18.57 -37.17
CA LEU A 539 -23.30 -18.22 -36.00
C LEU A 539 -22.56 -17.44 -34.91
N PRO A 540 -21.34 -17.82 -34.46
CA PRO A 540 -20.59 -17.02 -33.49
C PRO A 540 -20.24 -15.63 -34.03
N VAL A 541 -19.95 -15.51 -35.32
CA VAL A 541 -19.62 -14.24 -36.00
C VAL A 541 -20.80 -13.26 -35.99
N LEU A 542 -22.04 -13.75 -35.97
CA LEU A 542 -23.23 -12.90 -35.88
C LEU A 542 -23.68 -12.64 -34.44
N THR A 543 -23.68 -13.67 -33.60
CA THR A 543 -24.25 -13.59 -32.25
C THR A 543 -23.39 -12.79 -31.27
N ILE A 544 -22.06 -12.88 -31.39
CA ILE A 544 -21.12 -12.16 -30.52
C ILE A 544 -21.26 -10.63 -30.69
N PRO A 545 -21.09 -10.04 -31.89
CA PRO A 545 -21.19 -8.59 -32.05
C PRO A 545 -22.62 -8.08 -31.79
N ALA A 546 -23.65 -8.85 -32.14
CA ALA A 546 -25.03 -8.47 -31.86
C ALA A 546 -25.30 -8.34 -30.35
N TYR A 547 -24.81 -9.29 -29.55
CA TYR A 547 -24.93 -9.20 -28.10
C TYR A 547 -24.13 -8.03 -27.53
N GLN A 548 -22.89 -7.84 -27.98
CA GLN A 548 -22.05 -6.72 -27.55
C GLN A 548 -22.70 -5.37 -27.84
N MET A 549 -23.21 -5.17 -29.06
CA MET A 549 -23.93 -3.96 -29.43
C MET A 549 -25.18 -3.74 -28.56
N GLY A 550 -25.90 -4.81 -28.23
CA GLY A 550 -27.04 -4.74 -27.30
C GLY A 550 -26.61 -4.27 -25.90
N THR A 551 -25.54 -4.85 -25.35
CA THR A 551 -25.02 -4.48 -24.02
C THR A 551 -24.48 -3.05 -23.96
N THR A 552 -23.84 -2.56 -25.03
CA THR A 552 -23.35 -1.17 -25.07
C THR A 552 -24.51 -0.18 -25.12
N VAL A 553 -25.52 -0.43 -25.95
CA VAL A 553 -26.71 0.43 -26.01
C VAL A 553 -27.46 0.44 -24.67
N LEU A 554 -27.58 -0.71 -24.01
CA LEU A 554 -28.19 -0.79 -22.67
C LEU A 554 -27.37 -0.03 -21.62
N SER A 555 -26.04 -0.16 -21.67
CA SER A 555 -25.13 0.58 -20.79
C SER A 555 -25.36 2.08 -20.89
N ASP A 556 -25.50 2.61 -22.11
CA ASP A 556 -25.76 4.03 -22.36
C ASP A 556 -27.15 4.46 -21.86
N ILE A 557 -28.17 3.61 -22.05
CA ILE A 557 -29.52 3.84 -21.52
C ILE A 557 -29.50 3.87 -19.98
N TYR A 558 -28.75 2.97 -19.34
CA TYR A 558 -28.65 2.93 -17.87
C TYR A 558 -27.99 4.19 -17.34
N LEU A 559 -26.91 4.63 -17.98
CA LEU A 559 -26.23 5.87 -17.62
C LEU A 559 -27.17 7.07 -17.77
N TYR A 560 -27.89 7.17 -18.89
CA TYR A 560 -28.85 8.24 -19.13
C TYR A 560 -29.96 8.29 -18.07
N LEU A 561 -30.54 7.14 -17.73
CA LEU A 561 -31.60 7.04 -16.70
C LEU A 561 -31.08 7.40 -15.31
N LEU A 562 -29.89 6.93 -14.94
CA LEU A 562 -29.26 7.22 -13.65
C LEU A 562 -29.03 8.71 -13.43
N VAL A 563 -28.54 9.39 -14.48
CA VAL A 563 -28.32 10.85 -14.46
C VAL A 563 -29.63 11.62 -14.38
N SER A 564 -30.70 11.10 -15.02
CA SER A 564 -31.97 11.83 -15.15
C SER A 564 -32.92 11.65 -13.96
N VAL A 565 -33.04 10.44 -13.40
CA VAL A 565 -34.13 10.07 -12.47
C VAL A 565 -33.62 9.46 -11.16
N SER A 566 -32.31 9.36 -10.95
CA SER A 566 -31.67 8.65 -9.81
C SER A 566 -31.82 7.12 -9.85
N PHE A 567 -31.20 6.43 -8.89
CA PHE A 567 -31.08 4.96 -8.88
C PHE A 567 -32.41 4.21 -8.73
N LEU A 568 -33.22 4.51 -7.70
CA LEU A 568 -34.43 3.72 -7.39
C LEU A 568 -35.47 3.77 -8.52
N PRO A 569 -35.83 4.93 -9.10
CA PRO A 569 -36.77 4.97 -10.22
C PRO A 569 -36.24 4.23 -11.45
N THR A 570 -34.93 4.35 -11.74
CA THR A 570 -34.28 3.62 -12.84
C THR A 570 -34.46 2.12 -12.67
N LEU A 571 -34.26 1.58 -11.45
CA LEU A 571 -34.46 0.16 -11.15
C LEU A 571 -35.89 -0.30 -11.44
N PHE A 572 -36.90 0.47 -11.03
CA PHE A 572 -38.31 0.10 -11.27
C PHE A 572 -38.69 0.18 -12.75
N ILE A 573 -38.20 1.18 -13.48
CA ILE A 573 -38.43 1.31 -14.94
C ILE A 573 -37.85 0.10 -15.67
N LEU A 574 -36.62 -0.30 -15.32
CA LEU A 574 -35.96 -1.46 -15.91
C LEU A 574 -36.67 -2.77 -15.56
N LEU A 575 -37.09 -2.95 -14.31
CA LEU A 575 -37.83 -4.14 -13.90
C LEU A 575 -39.16 -4.27 -14.67
N GLY A 576 -39.88 -3.16 -14.84
CA GLY A 576 -41.10 -3.11 -15.64
C GLY A 576 -40.88 -3.41 -17.11
N SER A 577 -39.83 -2.85 -17.72
CA SER A 577 -39.52 -3.05 -19.14
C SER A 577 -39.09 -4.48 -19.44
N TYR A 578 -38.21 -5.07 -18.63
CA TYR A 578 -37.81 -6.47 -18.77
C TYR A 578 -38.97 -7.44 -18.50
N GLY A 579 -39.81 -7.15 -17.50
CA GLY A 579 -41.02 -7.93 -17.25
C GLY A 579 -41.96 -7.95 -18.45
N ALA A 580 -42.20 -6.79 -19.08
CA ALA A 580 -43.00 -6.68 -20.29
C ALA A 580 -42.38 -7.42 -21.48
N LEU A 581 -41.06 -7.30 -21.69
CA LEU A 581 -40.35 -8.00 -22.77
C LEU A 581 -40.38 -9.53 -22.60
N LEU A 582 -40.19 -10.03 -21.37
CA LEU A 582 -40.31 -11.45 -21.07
C LEU A 582 -41.74 -11.96 -21.32
N PHE A 583 -42.74 -11.20 -20.87
CA PHE A 583 -44.14 -11.54 -21.15
C PHE A 583 -44.42 -11.62 -22.65
N LEU A 584 -43.95 -10.64 -23.42
CA LEU A 584 -44.06 -10.66 -24.89
C LEU A 584 -43.31 -11.84 -25.51
N GLY A 585 -42.13 -12.19 -25.01
CA GLY A 585 -41.36 -13.34 -25.47
C GLY A 585 -42.10 -14.66 -25.24
N PHE A 586 -42.65 -14.89 -24.04
CA PHE A 586 -43.45 -16.08 -23.74
C PHE A 586 -44.76 -16.11 -24.53
N PHE A 587 -45.42 -14.96 -24.69
CA PHE A 587 -46.62 -14.85 -25.51
C PHE A 587 -46.33 -15.19 -26.97
N ALA A 588 -45.22 -14.67 -27.53
CA ALA A 588 -44.78 -14.97 -28.89
C ALA A 588 -44.45 -16.46 -29.06
N LEU A 589 -43.88 -17.11 -28.05
CA LEU A 589 -43.62 -18.56 -28.04
C LEU A 589 -44.92 -19.37 -28.04
N GLY A 590 -45.92 -18.98 -27.24
CA GLY A 590 -47.23 -19.63 -27.20
C GLY A 590 -48.10 -19.36 -28.45
N ALA A 591 -47.91 -18.21 -29.09
CA ALA A 591 -48.69 -17.78 -30.26
C ALA A 591 -48.19 -18.35 -31.60
N GLN A 592 -47.12 -19.15 -31.61
CA GLN A 592 -46.54 -19.70 -32.83
C GLN A 592 -47.59 -20.48 -33.64
N LYS A 593 -47.65 -20.22 -34.95
CA LYS A 593 -48.47 -20.99 -35.90
C LYS A 593 -47.75 -22.28 -36.29
N THR A 594 -48.54 -23.34 -36.43
CA THR A 594 -48.23 -24.65 -37.03
C THR A 594 -47.38 -24.55 -38.27
#